data_AF-A0A0F9NR32-F1
#
_entry.id   AF-A0A0F9NR32-F1
#
_cell.length_a   1.000
_cell.length_b   1.000
_cell.length_c   1.000
_cell.angle_alpha   90.00
_cell.angle_beta   90.00
_cell.angle_gamma   90.00
#
_symmetry.space_group_name_H-M   'P 1'
#
loop_
_entity.id
_entity.type
_entity.pdbx_description
1 polymer ?
#
loop_
_entity_poly.entity_id
_entity_poly.type
_entity_poly.pdbx_seq_one_letter_code
_entity_poly.pdbx_strand_id
1 'polypeptide(L)'
;MFEDKMGFNQHLLCDDPDTRQGCLNWLERVRAAFGDEPCVDVQVIEGELVLNEATAGYIYSDFTCMDSNYVPGSRPFLEKVLAETIGLEMTQREKFLAIMRRCRDNREARRAEISFDGGTEEELIKRGTITCNEISRVFVVLCQMAGIPARLTCTHIYGHMMGEAFVDGRWAWCDPRYGNYAYKDGGTLASFWDMARDPALIDRQDRSVWDDCKPSYEGKAVVAAFDDLHKAHRQTLIRECTFHPKEAFAIGNYYVWNHAKYDYPWHATAPSDSVRQEAIVRTEMAMRMKFGYPPAFWNPRCQVEPLRVNA
;
A
#
# COMPACT_ATOMS: atom_id res chain seq x y z
N MET A 1 -21.05 -1.54 12.68
CA MET A 1 -22.00 -1.45 11.54
C MET A 1 -21.70 -2.48 10.44
N PHE A 2 -20.44 -2.73 10.10
CA PHE A 2 -20.06 -3.65 8.99
C PHE A 2 -19.27 -4.88 9.45
N GLU A 3 -19.24 -5.20 10.73
CA GLU A 3 -18.39 -6.27 11.31
C GLU A 3 -18.59 -7.63 10.63
N ASP A 4 -19.82 -7.97 10.24
CA ASP A 4 -20.15 -9.22 9.54
C ASP A 4 -19.64 -9.27 8.08
N LYS A 5 -19.24 -8.11 7.55
CA LYS A 5 -18.78 -7.89 6.16
C LYS A 5 -17.34 -7.39 6.10
N MET A 6 -16.57 -7.50 7.18
CA MET A 6 -15.14 -7.20 7.17
C MET A 6 -14.31 -8.42 6.75
N GLY A 7 -13.05 -8.19 6.44
CA GLY A 7 -12.08 -9.22 6.13
C GLY A 7 -12.48 -10.12 4.97
N PHE A 8 -12.51 -11.43 5.18
CA PHE A 8 -12.81 -12.37 4.09
C PHE A 8 -14.27 -12.31 3.60
N ASN A 9 -15.15 -11.57 4.30
CA ASN A 9 -16.53 -11.32 3.87
C ASN A 9 -16.69 -9.99 3.11
N GLN A 10 -15.62 -9.21 2.93
CA GLN A 10 -15.71 -7.86 2.35
C GLN A 10 -16.18 -7.82 0.90
N HIS A 11 -16.00 -8.91 0.15
CA HIS A 11 -16.56 -9.08 -1.18
C HIS A 11 -18.10 -8.93 -1.22
N LEU A 12 -18.80 -9.20 -0.12
CA LEU A 12 -20.26 -9.05 -0.02
C LEU A 12 -20.73 -7.60 -0.17
N LEU A 13 -19.81 -6.63 0.01
CA LEU A 13 -20.06 -5.21 -0.19
C LEU A 13 -19.76 -4.74 -1.63
N CYS A 14 -19.29 -5.63 -2.51
CA CYS A 14 -19.09 -5.31 -3.92
C CYS A 14 -20.38 -5.56 -4.70
N ASP A 15 -21.01 -4.51 -5.21
CA ASP A 15 -22.28 -4.60 -5.96
C ASP A 15 -22.10 -5.19 -7.36
N ASP A 16 -21.06 -4.77 -8.09
CA ASP A 16 -20.74 -5.31 -9.42
C ASP A 16 -20.28 -6.77 -9.30
N PRO A 17 -20.95 -7.73 -9.98
CA PRO A 17 -20.64 -9.15 -9.84
C PRO A 17 -19.21 -9.51 -10.24
N ASP A 18 -18.64 -8.83 -11.22
CA ASP A 18 -17.27 -9.10 -11.65
C ASP A 18 -16.26 -8.59 -10.63
N THR A 19 -16.49 -7.39 -10.08
CA THR A 19 -15.68 -6.79 -9.02
C THR A 19 -15.72 -7.65 -7.77
N ARG A 20 -16.91 -8.14 -7.39
CA ARG A 20 -17.09 -9.12 -6.31
C ARG A 20 -16.27 -10.39 -6.55
N GLN A 21 -16.35 -10.95 -7.76
CA GLN A 21 -15.57 -12.14 -8.10
C GLN A 21 -14.06 -11.87 -8.08
N GLY A 22 -13.64 -10.69 -8.55
CA GLY A 22 -12.25 -10.26 -8.49
C GLY A 22 -11.73 -10.16 -7.05
N CYS A 23 -12.51 -9.55 -6.16
CA CYS A 23 -12.23 -9.49 -4.73
C CYS A 23 -12.14 -10.90 -4.11
N LEU A 24 -13.07 -11.80 -4.44
CA LEU A 24 -13.04 -13.19 -3.98
C LEU A 24 -11.77 -13.92 -4.43
N ASN A 25 -11.38 -13.74 -5.69
CA ASN A 25 -10.18 -14.39 -6.22
C ASN A 25 -8.92 -13.94 -5.47
N TRP A 26 -8.83 -12.65 -5.15
CA TRP A 26 -7.71 -12.11 -4.37
C TRP A 26 -7.67 -12.67 -2.95
N LEU A 27 -8.81 -12.69 -2.26
CA LEU A 27 -8.92 -13.24 -0.90
C LEU A 27 -8.52 -14.73 -0.87
N GLU A 28 -8.93 -15.49 -1.89
CA GLU A 28 -8.54 -16.89 -2.04
C GLU A 28 -7.04 -17.06 -2.35
N ARG A 29 -6.44 -16.13 -3.11
CA ARG A 29 -4.99 -16.10 -3.34
C ARG A 29 -4.21 -15.81 -2.07
N VAL A 30 -4.68 -14.90 -1.23
CA VAL A 30 -4.07 -14.61 0.08
C VAL A 30 -4.04 -15.88 0.94
N ARG A 31 -5.17 -16.60 1.06
CA ARG A 31 -5.24 -17.88 1.78
C ARG A 31 -4.30 -18.94 1.18
N ALA A 32 -4.22 -19.03 -0.15
CA ALA A 32 -3.32 -19.98 -0.79
C ALA A 32 -1.83 -19.66 -0.58
N ALA A 33 -1.49 -18.37 -0.41
CA ALA A 33 -0.12 -17.91 -0.21
C ALA A 33 0.35 -18.09 1.23
N PHE A 34 -0.46 -17.66 2.21
CA PHE A 34 -0.08 -17.63 3.63
C PHE A 34 -0.58 -18.85 4.42
N GLY A 35 -1.58 -19.57 3.90
CA GLY A 35 -2.20 -20.72 4.54
C GLY A 35 -3.33 -20.32 5.48
N ASP A 36 -3.75 -21.28 6.29
CA ASP A 36 -4.80 -21.10 7.30
C ASP A 36 -4.22 -20.74 8.68
N GLU A 37 -2.89 -20.79 8.83
CA GLU A 37 -2.20 -20.41 10.07
C GLU A 37 -2.18 -18.87 10.21
N PRO A 38 -2.37 -18.33 11.43
CA PRO A 38 -2.32 -16.90 11.65
C PRO A 38 -0.97 -16.29 11.25
N CYS A 39 -1.02 -15.24 10.44
CA CYS A 39 0.10 -14.34 10.21
C CYS A 39 -0.40 -12.91 10.14
N VAL A 40 0.48 -11.94 10.42
CA VAL A 40 0.16 -10.52 10.47
C VAL A 40 -0.54 -10.03 9.20
N ASP A 41 -0.16 -10.54 8.02
CA ASP A 41 -0.74 -10.11 6.76
C ASP A 41 -2.20 -10.58 6.61
N VAL A 42 -2.52 -11.80 7.04
CA VAL A 42 -3.90 -12.31 7.09
C VAL A 42 -4.70 -11.58 8.18
N GLN A 43 -4.13 -11.39 9.36
CA GLN A 43 -4.78 -10.72 10.50
C GLN A 43 -5.06 -9.24 10.23
N VAL A 44 -4.24 -8.58 9.43
CA VAL A 44 -4.52 -7.23 8.91
C VAL A 44 -5.74 -7.27 7.99
N ILE A 45 -5.78 -8.21 7.04
CA ILE A 45 -6.88 -8.37 6.10
C ILE A 45 -8.19 -8.64 6.82
N GLU A 46 -8.19 -9.46 7.88
CA GLU A 46 -9.38 -9.70 8.73
C GLU A 46 -10.01 -8.41 9.28
N GLY A 47 -9.20 -7.36 9.47
CA GLY A 47 -9.64 -6.03 9.93
C GLY A 47 -9.93 -5.04 8.80
N GLU A 48 -9.89 -5.45 7.54
CA GLU A 48 -10.18 -4.59 6.39
C GLU A 48 -11.68 -4.46 6.13
N LEU A 49 -12.07 -3.27 5.65
CA LEU A 49 -13.40 -2.98 5.14
C LEU A 49 -13.28 -2.44 3.72
N VAL A 50 -14.08 -3.01 2.80
CA VAL A 50 -14.16 -2.50 1.42
C VAL A 50 -14.53 -1.02 1.42
N LEU A 51 -13.83 -0.23 0.63
CA LEU A 51 -14.10 1.19 0.41
C LEU A 51 -14.93 1.38 -0.86
N ASN A 52 -16.16 1.85 -0.68
CA ASN A 52 -17.07 2.23 -1.76
C ASN A 52 -18.04 3.31 -1.27
N GLU A 53 -19.01 3.71 -2.09
CA GLU A 53 -20.00 4.72 -1.72
C GLU A 53 -20.80 4.37 -0.44
N ALA A 54 -21.05 3.09 -0.17
CA ALA A 54 -21.82 2.64 0.99
C ALA A 54 -21.01 2.67 2.31
N THR A 55 -19.70 2.50 2.23
CA THR A 55 -18.82 2.40 3.41
C THR A 55 -17.95 3.62 3.63
N ALA A 56 -17.72 4.45 2.61
CA ALA A 56 -16.81 5.61 2.68
C ALA A 56 -17.18 6.57 3.83
N GLY A 57 -18.47 6.86 4.03
CA GLY A 57 -18.93 7.73 5.11
C GLY A 57 -18.56 7.22 6.51
N TYR A 58 -18.56 5.90 6.72
CA TYR A 58 -18.13 5.29 7.97
C TYR A 58 -16.60 5.21 8.08
N ILE A 59 -15.93 4.80 7.00
CA ILE A 59 -14.46 4.70 6.94
C ILE A 59 -13.79 6.04 7.22
N TYR A 60 -14.34 7.14 6.72
CA TYR A 60 -13.80 8.49 6.90
C TYR A 60 -14.40 9.24 8.11
N SER A 61 -15.16 8.55 8.98
CA SER A 61 -15.58 9.05 10.29
C SER A 61 -14.78 8.38 11.43
N ASP A 62 -15.43 7.56 12.24
CA ASP A 62 -14.89 6.99 13.48
C ASP A 62 -14.24 5.62 13.27
N PHE A 63 -14.12 5.14 12.03
CA PHE A 63 -13.54 3.83 11.74
C PHE A 63 -12.10 3.71 12.24
N THR A 64 -11.30 4.77 12.14
CA THR A 64 -9.91 4.79 12.61
C THR A 64 -9.80 5.57 13.91
N CYS A 65 -9.16 4.98 14.91
CA CYS A 65 -8.85 5.65 16.17
C CYS A 65 -7.85 6.79 15.90
N MET A 66 -8.27 8.03 16.21
CA MET A 66 -7.43 9.22 16.02
C MET A 66 -6.44 9.42 17.16
N ASP A 67 -6.72 8.83 18.33
CA ASP A 67 -5.84 8.87 19.49
C ASP A 67 -4.79 7.77 19.40
N SER A 68 -3.53 8.15 19.66
CA SER A 68 -2.43 7.20 19.72
C SER A 68 -2.29 6.64 21.13
N ASN A 69 -2.33 5.31 21.26
CA ASN A 69 -1.97 4.61 22.51
C ASN A 69 -0.51 4.16 22.52
N TYR A 70 0.32 4.70 21.62
CA TYR A 70 1.74 4.40 21.56
C TYR A 70 2.47 4.94 22.80
N VAL A 71 3.34 4.11 23.38
CA VAL A 71 4.15 4.46 24.55
C VAL A 71 5.61 4.66 24.13
N PRO A 72 6.19 5.87 24.26
CA PRO A 72 7.61 6.10 24.00
C PRO A 72 8.53 5.15 24.77
N GLY A 73 9.59 4.66 24.14
CA GLY A 73 10.51 3.66 24.68
C GLY A 73 10.08 2.21 24.46
N SER A 74 8.85 1.95 23.99
CA SER A 74 8.35 0.59 23.74
C SER A 74 8.87 -0.04 22.45
N ARG A 75 9.38 0.76 21.50
CA ARG A 75 9.90 0.29 20.20
C ARG A 75 11.22 1.02 19.88
N PRO A 76 12.28 0.87 20.70
CA PRO A 76 13.47 1.73 20.67
C PRO A 76 14.23 1.71 19.33
N PHE A 77 14.21 0.60 18.59
CA PHE A 77 14.81 0.54 17.26
C PHE A 77 14.05 1.42 16.26
N LEU A 78 12.71 1.33 16.24
CA LEU A 78 11.88 2.13 15.36
C LEU A 78 11.94 3.61 15.75
N GLU A 79 12.02 3.92 17.04
CA GLU A 79 12.18 5.29 17.55
C GLU A 79 13.47 5.91 17.03
N LYS A 80 14.56 5.14 17.03
CA LYS A 80 15.84 5.58 16.45
C LYS A 80 15.72 5.83 14.94
N VAL A 81 15.10 4.91 14.20
CA VAL A 81 14.88 5.08 12.76
C VAL A 81 14.06 6.35 12.49
N LEU A 82 13.01 6.57 13.28
CA LEU A 82 12.16 7.75 13.15
C LEU A 82 12.93 9.03 13.44
N ALA A 83 13.72 9.08 14.52
CA ALA A 83 14.54 10.24 14.88
C ALA A 83 15.60 10.57 13.81
N GLU A 84 16.10 9.57 13.07
CA GLU A 84 16.99 9.76 11.92
C GLU A 84 16.24 10.24 10.65
N THR A 85 14.91 10.06 10.61
CA THR A 85 14.07 10.34 9.44
C THR A 85 13.40 11.71 9.51
N ILE A 86 12.98 12.15 10.69
CA ILE A 86 12.21 13.38 10.88
C ILE A 86 12.87 14.35 11.87
N GLY A 87 12.72 15.65 11.62
CA GLY A 87 13.07 16.71 12.55
C GLY A 87 11.88 17.14 13.41
N LEU A 88 12.15 17.69 14.60
CA LEU A 88 11.11 18.21 15.50
C LEU A 88 10.31 19.35 14.86
N GLU A 89 11.00 20.24 14.14
CA GLU A 89 10.43 21.42 13.47
C GLU A 89 9.70 21.10 12.15
N MET A 90 9.72 19.84 11.70
CA MET A 90 8.99 19.46 10.49
C MET A 90 7.48 19.53 10.73
N THR A 91 6.77 20.12 9.77
CA THR A 91 5.31 20.06 9.64
C THR A 91 4.84 18.62 9.48
N GLN A 92 3.53 18.36 9.69
CA GLN A 92 2.99 17.00 9.49
C GLN A 92 3.18 16.52 8.04
N ARG A 93 3.01 17.43 7.07
CA ARG A 93 3.26 17.15 5.65
C ARG A 93 4.71 16.75 5.38
N GLU A 94 5.67 17.47 5.94
CA GLU A 94 7.09 17.14 5.78
C GLU A 94 7.42 15.79 6.44
N LYS A 95 6.88 15.51 7.63
CA LYS A 95 7.03 14.22 8.32
C LYS A 95 6.45 13.07 7.49
N PHE A 96 5.23 13.23 6.97
CA PHE A 96 4.57 12.26 6.09
C PHE A 96 5.43 11.91 4.87
N LEU A 97 5.91 12.93 4.14
CA LEU A 97 6.74 12.72 2.96
C LEU A 97 8.12 12.13 3.31
N ALA A 98 8.73 12.56 4.41
CA ALA A 98 10.01 12.02 4.88
C ALA A 98 9.90 10.54 5.26
N ILE A 99 8.85 10.16 6.00
CA ILE A 99 8.58 8.77 6.39
C ILE A 99 8.29 7.91 5.15
N MET A 100 7.47 8.40 4.21
CA MET A 100 7.23 7.72 2.94
C MET A 100 8.54 7.47 2.18
N ARG A 101 9.39 8.49 2.04
CA ARG A 101 10.69 8.38 1.34
C ARG A 101 11.62 7.39 2.03
N ARG A 102 11.67 7.39 3.37
CA ARG A 102 12.44 6.41 4.14
C ARG A 102 11.98 4.98 3.90
N CYS A 103 10.67 4.76 3.73
CA CYS A 103 10.11 3.46 3.40
C CYS A 103 10.43 3.05 1.96
N ARG A 104 10.29 3.97 0.99
CA ARG A 104 10.65 3.77 -0.43
C ARG A 104 12.10 3.34 -0.60
N ASP A 105 12.99 3.99 0.15
CA ASP A 105 14.43 3.78 0.11
C ASP A 105 14.90 2.65 1.06
N ASN A 106 13.99 1.90 1.69
CA ASN A 106 14.35 0.91 2.71
C ASN A 106 15.36 -0.14 2.23
N ARG A 107 15.27 -0.53 0.95
CA ARG A 107 16.24 -1.45 0.31
C ARG A 107 17.68 -0.94 0.37
N GLU A 108 17.89 0.38 0.29
CA GLU A 108 19.21 1.01 0.22
C GLU A 108 19.86 1.05 1.60
N ALA A 109 19.04 0.97 2.64
CA ALA A 109 19.47 0.83 4.02
C ALA A 109 19.69 -0.64 4.44
N ARG A 110 19.57 -1.62 3.52
CA ARG A 110 19.76 -3.05 3.81
C ARG A 110 21.16 -3.32 4.35
N ARG A 111 21.24 -3.97 5.50
CA ARG A 111 22.51 -4.29 6.16
C ARG A 111 22.96 -5.75 6.01
N ALA A 112 22.07 -6.63 5.59
CA ALA A 112 22.38 -8.06 5.41
C ALA A 112 21.50 -8.70 4.35
N GLU A 113 22.05 -9.67 3.62
CA GLU A 113 21.31 -10.49 2.67
C GLU A 113 20.54 -11.61 3.36
N ILE A 114 19.44 -11.25 4.02
CA ILE A 114 18.52 -12.23 4.61
C ILE A 114 17.30 -12.36 3.69
N SER A 115 16.89 -13.61 3.39
CA SER A 115 15.79 -13.94 2.49
C SER A 115 14.71 -14.74 3.23
N PHE A 116 13.67 -14.05 3.67
CA PHE A 116 12.39 -14.60 4.13
C PHE A 116 11.31 -13.54 3.87
N ASP A 117 10.05 -13.93 3.85
CA ASP A 117 8.89 -13.03 3.90
C ASP A 117 8.27 -13.02 5.31
N GLY A 118 7.53 -11.98 5.66
CA GLY A 118 6.97 -11.79 6.99
C GLY A 118 7.95 -11.15 7.98
N GLY A 119 7.61 -11.19 9.27
CA GLY A 119 8.40 -10.55 10.35
C GLY A 119 7.85 -9.20 10.85
N THR A 120 8.42 -8.75 11.96
CA THR A 120 8.11 -7.49 12.65
C THR A 120 8.63 -6.28 11.86
N GLU A 121 8.10 -5.07 12.09
CA GLU A 121 8.57 -3.87 11.38
C GLU A 121 10.08 -3.62 11.54
N GLU A 122 10.67 -3.94 12.69
CA GLU A 122 12.11 -3.88 12.91
C GLU A 122 12.87 -4.81 11.97
N GLU A 123 12.39 -6.04 11.80
CA GLU A 123 12.98 -7.04 10.91
C GLU A 123 12.85 -6.61 9.45
N LEU A 124 11.68 -6.09 9.07
CA LEU A 124 11.42 -5.57 7.73
C LEU A 124 12.36 -4.42 7.35
N ILE A 125 12.62 -3.48 8.28
CA ILE A 125 13.61 -2.42 8.07
C ILE A 125 15.02 -2.99 7.94
N LYS A 126 15.43 -3.90 8.83
CA LYS A 126 16.78 -4.51 8.79
C LYS A 126 17.02 -5.30 7.51
N ARG A 127 15.99 -6.01 7.02
CA ARG A 127 16.01 -6.78 5.78
C ARG A 127 16.08 -5.89 4.54
N GLY A 128 15.66 -4.63 4.65
CA GLY A 128 15.50 -3.75 3.50
C GLY A 128 14.37 -4.21 2.58
N THR A 129 13.29 -4.78 3.16
CA THR A 129 12.14 -5.21 2.35
C THR A 129 11.49 -4.04 1.63
N ILE A 130 10.87 -4.36 0.50
CA ILE A 130 10.05 -3.46 -0.31
C ILE A 130 8.78 -4.18 -0.80
N THR A 131 8.41 -5.29 -0.17
CA THR A 131 7.11 -5.94 -0.42
C THR A 131 6.01 -5.01 0.09
N CYS A 132 4.94 -4.86 -0.69
CA CYS A 132 3.98 -3.77 -0.53
C CYS A 132 3.24 -3.77 0.82
N ASN A 133 2.75 -4.92 1.27
CA ASN A 133 2.08 -5.08 2.56
C ASN A 133 3.03 -4.76 3.73
N GLU A 134 4.22 -5.35 3.72
CA GLU A 134 5.22 -5.18 4.76
C GLU A 134 5.70 -3.73 4.90
N ILE A 135 6.07 -3.10 3.78
CA ILE A 135 6.60 -1.73 3.82
C ILE A 135 5.50 -0.71 4.15
N SER A 136 4.24 -1.02 3.83
CA SER A 136 3.09 -0.21 4.24
C SER A 136 2.83 -0.31 5.74
N ARG A 137 3.02 -1.49 6.36
CA ARG A 137 3.00 -1.62 7.84
C ARG A 137 4.06 -0.74 8.50
N VAL A 138 5.29 -0.75 7.97
CA VAL A 138 6.38 0.11 8.46
C VAL A 138 5.98 1.59 8.34
N PHE A 139 5.46 2.01 7.19
CA PHE A 139 4.99 3.38 6.98
C PHE A 139 3.94 3.80 8.02
N VAL A 140 2.92 2.97 8.25
CA VAL A 140 1.84 3.25 9.21
C VAL A 140 2.40 3.39 10.62
N VAL A 141 3.25 2.46 11.04
CA VAL A 141 3.85 2.46 12.38
C VAL A 141 4.71 3.71 12.60
N LEU A 142 5.56 4.08 11.64
CA LEU A 142 6.40 5.27 11.75
C LEU A 142 5.55 6.56 11.80
N CYS A 143 4.47 6.64 11.03
CA CYS A 143 3.53 7.77 11.11
C CYS A 143 2.89 7.88 12.49
N GLN A 144 2.37 6.78 13.05
CA GLN A 144 1.71 6.78 14.34
C GLN A 144 2.67 7.14 15.49
N MET A 145 3.92 6.68 15.42
CA MET A 145 4.97 7.07 16.35
C MET A 145 5.35 8.55 16.23
N ALA A 146 5.20 9.14 15.04
CA ALA A 146 5.36 10.58 14.80
C ALA A 146 4.13 11.41 15.23
N GLY A 147 3.12 10.79 15.83
CA GLY A 147 1.87 11.44 16.24
C GLY A 147 0.89 11.70 15.09
N ILE A 148 1.04 10.99 13.97
CA ILE A 148 0.18 11.11 12.78
C ILE A 148 -0.65 9.82 12.67
N PRO A 149 -1.98 9.86 12.87
CA PRO A 149 -2.83 8.70 12.65
C PRO A 149 -2.64 8.17 11.22
N ALA A 150 -2.47 6.86 11.07
CA ALA A 150 -2.25 6.23 9.77
C ALA A 150 -2.88 4.84 9.72
N ARG A 151 -3.19 4.39 8.51
CA ARG A 151 -3.85 3.11 8.23
C ARG A 151 -3.42 2.56 6.87
N LEU A 152 -3.73 1.29 6.65
CA LEU A 152 -3.41 0.58 5.41
C LEU A 152 -4.52 0.79 4.39
N THR A 153 -4.13 0.85 3.12
CA THR A 153 -5.03 0.93 1.96
C THR A 153 -4.69 -0.23 1.03
N CYS A 154 -5.69 -0.87 0.43
CA CYS A 154 -5.52 -2.08 -0.36
C CYS A 154 -6.32 -2.02 -1.67
N THR A 155 -5.76 -2.63 -2.72
CA THR A 155 -6.43 -2.92 -4.00
C THR A 155 -6.37 -4.42 -4.22
N HIS A 156 -7.53 -5.09 -4.34
CA HIS A 156 -7.57 -6.55 -4.41
C HIS A 156 -7.24 -7.07 -5.81
N ILE A 157 -7.89 -6.57 -6.85
CA ILE A 157 -7.76 -7.10 -8.21
C ILE A 157 -6.38 -6.81 -8.78
N TYR A 158 -5.87 -5.59 -8.62
CA TYR A 158 -4.47 -5.27 -8.93
C TYR A 158 -3.51 -5.99 -7.97
N GLY A 159 -3.89 -6.16 -6.71
CA GLY A 159 -3.13 -6.87 -5.70
C GLY A 159 -1.97 -6.04 -5.16
N HIS A 160 -2.28 -5.01 -4.37
CA HIS A 160 -1.28 -4.08 -3.85
C HIS A 160 -1.77 -3.44 -2.55
N MET A 161 -0.84 -3.21 -1.62
CA MET A 161 -1.11 -2.55 -0.33
C MET A 161 -0.22 -1.32 -0.20
N MET A 162 -0.81 -0.25 0.33
CA MET A 162 -0.27 1.10 0.44
C MET A 162 -0.67 1.67 1.81
N GLY A 163 -0.49 2.98 2.03
CA GLY A 163 -0.88 3.65 3.26
C GLY A 163 -1.62 4.95 3.03
N GLU A 164 -2.39 5.38 4.04
CA GLU A 164 -2.81 6.77 4.16
C GLU A 164 -2.66 7.24 5.60
N ALA A 165 -2.41 8.55 5.77
CA ALA A 165 -2.20 9.18 7.07
C ALA A 165 -3.03 10.46 7.19
N PHE A 166 -3.42 10.82 8.41
CA PHE A 166 -4.21 12.01 8.69
C PHE A 166 -3.30 13.22 8.91
N VAL A 167 -3.07 13.97 7.83
CA VAL A 167 -2.13 15.08 7.73
C VAL A 167 -2.91 16.39 7.57
N ASP A 168 -2.56 17.41 8.36
CA ASP A 168 -3.16 18.75 8.26
C ASP A 168 -4.71 18.72 8.32
N GLY A 169 -5.27 17.81 9.13
CA GLY A 169 -6.72 17.65 9.32
C GLY A 169 -7.44 16.86 8.23
N ARG A 170 -6.71 16.14 7.36
CA ARG A 170 -7.28 15.36 6.24
C ARG A 170 -6.50 14.08 5.99
N TRP A 171 -7.15 13.06 5.45
CA TRP A 171 -6.46 11.86 5.00
C TRP A 171 -5.64 12.11 3.73
N ALA A 172 -4.41 11.59 3.71
CA ALA A 172 -3.44 11.71 2.64
C ALA A 172 -2.89 10.32 2.28
N TRP A 173 -3.11 9.89 1.05
CA TRP A 173 -2.61 8.63 0.52
C TRP A 173 -1.17 8.74 0.05
N CYS A 174 -0.42 7.67 0.24
CA CYS A 174 0.81 7.42 -0.49
C CYS A 174 1.05 5.94 -0.73
N ASP A 175 1.85 5.65 -1.75
CA ASP A 175 2.49 4.36 -1.95
C ASP A 175 3.92 4.41 -1.38
N PRO A 176 4.16 3.87 -0.17
CA PRO A 176 5.48 3.90 0.46
C PRO A 176 6.49 2.96 -0.20
N ARG A 177 6.07 2.06 -1.10
CA ARG A 177 6.99 1.17 -1.83
C ARG A 177 7.72 1.92 -2.94
N TYR A 178 6.99 2.78 -3.65
CA TYR A 178 7.48 3.46 -4.84
C TYR A 178 7.60 4.97 -4.69
N GLY A 179 7.08 5.54 -3.61
CA GLY A 179 7.10 6.95 -3.33
C GLY A 179 6.11 7.78 -4.14
N ASN A 180 4.91 7.25 -4.36
CA ASN A 180 3.84 7.99 -5.03
C ASN A 180 2.89 8.61 -4.03
N TYR A 181 2.37 9.77 -4.37
CA TYR A 181 1.33 10.50 -3.67
C TYR A 181 0.71 11.47 -4.68
N ALA A 182 -0.37 12.14 -4.31
CA ALA A 182 -0.98 13.13 -5.18
C ALA A 182 -1.54 14.30 -4.38
N TYR A 183 -1.55 15.47 -5.01
CA TYR A 183 -2.31 16.64 -4.59
C TYR A 183 -3.60 16.75 -5.39
N LYS A 184 -4.64 17.24 -4.73
CA LYS A 184 -5.81 17.81 -5.39
C LYS A 184 -5.45 19.16 -6.00
N ASP A 185 -6.26 19.62 -6.96
CA ASP A 185 -6.04 20.90 -7.67
C ASP A 185 -5.93 22.12 -6.72
N GLY A 186 -6.38 22.01 -5.46
CA GLY A 186 -6.21 23.02 -4.40
C GLY A 186 -4.94 22.89 -3.53
N GLY A 187 -3.96 22.06 -3.91
CA GLY A 187 -2.68 21.90 -3.20
C GLY A 187 -2.76 21.10 -1.88
N THR A 188 -3.89 20.47 -1.61
CA THR A 188 -4.06 19.54 -0.47
C THR A 188 -3.77 18.12 -0.91
N LEU A 189 -3.13 17.31 -0.05
CA LEU A 189 -2.89 15.90 -0.35
C LEU A 189 -4.22 15.17 -0.57
N ALA A 190 -4.25 14.30 -1.57
CA ALA A 190 -5.39 13.45 -1.90
C ALA A 190 -5.45 12.26 -0.94
N SER A 191 -6.64 11.93 -0.44
CA SER A 191 -6.90 10.67 0.26
C SER A 191 -6.96 9.50 -0.71
N PHE A 192 -6.99 8.26 -0.18
CA PHE A 192 -7.19 7.09 -1.04
C PHE A 192 -8.54 7.13 -1.77
N TRP A 193 -9.58 7.66 -1.11
CA TRP A 193 -10.89 7.85 -1.70
C TRP A 193 -10.92 8.93 -2.79
N ASP A 194 -10.18 10.02 -2.61
CA ASP A 194 -10.02 11.03 -3.68
C ASP A 194 -9.41 10.38 -4.93
N MET A 195 -8.36 9.55 -4.75
CA MET A 195 -7.71 8.83 -5.85
C MET A 195 -8.63 7.78 -6.51
N ALA A 196 -9.44 7.06 -5.72
CA ALA A 196 -10.40 6.09 -6.26
C ALA A 196 -11.48 6.75 -7.12
N ARG A 197 -11.86 8.00 -6.80
CA ARG A 197 -12.88 8.76 -7.55
C ARG A 197 -12.32 9.53 -8.74
N ASP A 198 -11.08 9.98 -8.66
CA ASP A 198 -10.39 10.68 -9.73
C ASP A 198 -8.94 10.18 -9.88
N PRO A 199 -8.74 9.03 -10.54
CA PRO A 199 -7.41 8.48 -10.79
C PRO A 199 -6.53 9.42 -11.63
N ALA A 200 -7.14 10.31 -12.43
CA ALA A 200 -6.43 11.28 -13.25
C ALA A 200 -5.78 12.39 -12.42
N LEU A 201 -5.97 12.44 -11.09
CA LEU A 201 -5.17 13.28 -10.20
C LEU A 201 -3.68 13.06 -10.44
N ILE A 202 -3.25 11.82 -10.66
CA ILE A 202 -1.83 11.49 -10.85
C ILE A 202 -1.22 12.16 -12.09
N ASP A 203 -2.05 12.46 -13.09
CA ASP A 203 -1.63 13.11 -14.33
C ASP A 203 -1.41 14.62 -14.17
N ARG A 204 -1.94 15.20 -13.09
CA ARG A 204 -1.97 16.67 -12.87
C ARG A 204 -0.94 17.13 -11.84
N GLN A 205 0.00 16.27 -11.49
CA GLN A 205 0.99 16.54 -10.46
C GLN A 205 2.19 17.34 -11.00
N ASP A 206 2.75 18.19 -10.14
CA ASP A 206 3.99 18.90 -10.40
C ASP A 206 5.16 17.90 -10.56
N ARG A 207 6.21 18.36 -11.25
CA ARG A 207 7.43 17.58 -11.48
C ARG A 207 8.07 17.06 -10.18
N SER A 208 7.94 17.78 -9.07
CA SER A 208 8.48 17.37 -7.77
C SER A 208 7.86 16.06 -7.24
N VAL A 209 6.57 15.84 -7.48
CA VAL A 209 5.88 14.58 -7.11
C VAL A 209 6.39 13.43 -7.98
N TRP A 210 6.61 13.71 -9.25
CA TRP A 210 7.17 12.75 -10.20
C TRP A 210 8.59 12.33 -9.85
N ASP A 211 9.42 13.29 -9.45
CA ASP A 211 10.81 13.03 -9.10
C ASP A 211 10.96 12.25 -7.79
N ASP A 212 9.95 12.30 -6.92
CA ASP A 212 9.87 11.45 -5.72
C ASP A 212 9.53 9.99 -6.03
N CYS A 213 8.95 9.69 -7.19
CA CYS A 213 8.71 8.31 -7.60
C CYS A 213 10.05 7.61 -7.84
N LYS A 214 10.28 6.47 -7.19
CA LYS A 214 11.46 5.63 -7.38
C LYS A 214 11.02 4.20 -7.68
N PRO A 215 10.62 3.92 -8.93
CA PRO A 215 10.25 2.58 -9.36
C PRO A 215 11.42 1.63 -9.11
N SER A 216 11.09 0.38 -8.83
CA SER A 216 12.10 -0.65 -8.70
C SER A 216 11.70 -1.94 -9.37
N TYR A 217 12.63 -2.54 -10.11
CA TYR A 217 12.45 -3.83 -10.75
C TYR A 217 13.42 -4.83 -10.14
N GLU A 218 12.88 -5.85 -9.47
CA GLU A 218 13.55 -7.13 -9.20
C GLU A 218 15.00 -7.02 -8.65
N GLY A 219 15.25 -6.04 -7.76
CA GLY A 219 16.57 -5.86 -7.15
C GLY A 219 17.67 -5.34 -8.07
N LYS A 220 17.36 -4.87 -9.28
CA LYS A 220 18.32 -4.25 -10.19
C LYS A 220 18.19 -2.74 -10.15
N ALA A 221 19.33 -2.06 -10.11
CA ALA A 221 19.39 -0.62 -10.30
C ALA A 221 18.77 -0.28 -11.66
N VAL A 222 17.79 0.63 -11.65
CA VAL A 222 17.31 1.24 -12.89
C VAL A 222 18.50 1.91 -13.55
N VAL A 223 18.78 1.54 -14.80
CA VAL A 223 19.74 2.29 -15.59
C VAL A 223 19.18 3.70 -15.75
N ALA A 224 19.92 4.71 -15.29
CA ALA A 224 19.44 6.09 -15.20
C ALA A 224 18.82 6.61 -16.52
N ALA A 225 19.31 6.13 -17.67
CA ALA A 225 18.78 6.43 -18.99
C ALA A 225 17.29 6.04 -19.22
N PHE A 226 16.72 5.18 -18.37
CA PHE A 226 15.33 4.72 -18.44
C PHE A 226 14.50 5.14 -17.21
N ASP A 227 15.02 6.01 -16.34
CA ASP A 227 14.30 6.40 -15.11
C ASP A 227 12.94 7.05 -15.40
N ASP A 228 12.90 8.02 -16.32
CA ASP A 228 11.66 8.69 -16.73
C ASP A 228 10.65 7.69 -17.33
N LEU A 229 11.11 6.70 -18.10
CA LEU A 229 10.25 5.65 -18.66
C LEU A 229 9.64 4.78 -17.56
N HIS A 230 10.44 4.39 -16.57
CA HIS A 230 9.95 3.59 -15.45
C HIS A 230 9.00 4.37 -14.55
N LYS A 231 9.25 5.66 -14.35
CA LYS A 231 8.33 6.56 -13.63
C LYS A 231 7.01 6.65 -14.38
N ALA A 232 7.05 6.91 -15.68
CA ALA A 232 5.85 6.93 -16.53
C ALA A 232 5.08 5.60 -16.48
N HIS A 233 5.80 4.47 -16.50
CA HIS A 233 5.21 3.14 -16.37
C HIS A 233 4.49 2.99 -15.03
N ARG A 234 5.14 3.39 -13.93
CA ARG A 234 4.55 3.33 -12.59
C ARG A 234 3.32 4.21 -12.45
N GLN A 235 3.33 5.42 -13.00
CA GLN A 235 2.17 6.31 -12.97
C GLN A 235 1.01 5.75 -13.81
N THR A 236 1.31 5.16 -14.97
CA THR A 236 0.31 4.45 -15.78
C THR A 236 -0.33 3.31 -14.99
N LEU A 237 0.47 2.50 -14.28
CA LEU A 237 -0.06 1.43 -13.44
C LEU A 237 -0.92 1.96 -12.28
N ILE A 238 -0.58 3.12 -11.72
CA ILE A 238 -1.39 3.74 -10.67
C ILE A 238 -2.76 4.12 -11.22
N ARG A 239 -2.79 4.87 -12.33
CA ARG A 239 -4.03 5.36 -12.94
C ARG A 239 -4.90 4.23 -13.47
N GLU A 240 -4.31 3.33 -14.25
CA GLU A 240 -5.04 2.35 -15.06
C GLU A 240 -5.25 1.00 -14.37
N CYS A 241 -4.47 0.70 -13.32
CA CYS A 241 -4.54 -0.60 -12.66
C CYS A 241 -4.84 -0.48 -11.17
N THR A 242 -4.06 0.31 -10.42
CA THR A 242 -4.24 0.47 -8.97
C THR A 242 -5.55 1.16 -8.65
N PHE A 243 -5.91 2.22 -9.39
CA PHE A 243 -7.19 2.93 -9.23
C PHE A 243 -8.14 2.67 -10.40
N HIS A 244 -8.12 1.44 -10.94
CA HIS A 244 -9.01 1.06 -12.02
C HIS A 244 -10.49 1.19 -11.59
N PRO A 245 -11.43 1.63 -12.45
CA PRO A 245 -12.84 1.83 -12.07
C PRO A 245 -13.58 0.56 -11.60
N LYS A 246 -13.06 -0.62 -11.95
CA LYS A 246 -13.56 -1.93 -11.48
C LYS A 246 -12.73 -2.55 -10.35
N GLU A 247 -11.85 -1.78 -9.72
CA GLU A 247 -11.05 -2.26 -8.60
C GLU A 247 -11.92 -2.41 -7.34
N ALA A 248 -11.55 -3.37 -6.49
CA ALA A 248 -12.11 -3.53 -5.15
C ALA A 248 -11.10 -2.96 -4.16
N PHE A 249 -11.43 -1.79 -3.61
CA PHE A 249 -10.62 -1.08 -2.64
C PHE A 249 -10.96 -1.51 -1.22
N ALA A 250 -9.98 -1.49 -0.31
CA ALA A 250 -10.23 -1.69 1.11
C ALA A 250 -9.32 -0.81 1.99
N ILE A 251 -9.77 -0.53 3.21
CA ILE A 251 -9.02 0.16 4.26
C ILE A 251 -8.93 -0.74 5.48
N GLY A 252 -7.73 -0.87 6.05
CA GLY A 252 -7.45 -1.67 7.24
C GLY A 252 -6.75 -0.87 8.32
N ASN A 253 -7.24 -0.96 9.56
CA ASN A 253 -6.55 -0.35 10.70
C ASN A 253 -5.42 -1.26 11.19
N TYR A 254 -4.22 -0.68 11.29
CA TYR A 254 -3.05 -1.33 11.87
C TYR A 254 -2.42 -0.38 12.87
N TYR A 255 -2.18 -0.82 14.10
CA TYR A 255 -1.78 0.07 15.19
C TYR A 255 -0.46 -0.37 15.82
N VAL A 256 0.50 0.56 15.95
CA VAL A 256 1.82 0.30 16.55
C VAL A 256 1.73 -0.22 17.98
N TRP A 257 0.75 0.25 18.75
CA TRP A 257 0.53 -0.19 20.13
C TRP A 257 -0.11 -1.58 20.23
N ASN A 258 -0.68 -2.11 19.15
CA ASN A 258 -1.24 -3.45 19.08
C ASN A 258 -0.23 -4.48 18.56
N HIS A 259 1.07 -4.17 18.47
CA HIS A 259 2.05 -5.06 17.86
C HIS A 259 2.04 -6.48 18.45
N ALA A 260 1.81 -6.62 19.76
CA ALA A 260 1.73 -7.91 20.45
C ALA A 260 0.47 -8.74 20.13
N LYS A 261 -0.52 -8.17 19.42
CA LYS A 261 -1.70 -8.88 18.94
C LYS A 261 -1.40 -9.78 17.74
N TYR A 262 -0.39 -9.43 16.94
CA TYR A 262 -0.15 -10.06 15.64
C TYR A 262 0.93 -11.12 15.71
N ASP A 263 0.82 -12.11 14.83
CA ASP A 263 1.80 -13.17 14.64
C ASP A 263 2.74 -12.79 13.50
N TYR A 264 4.05 -12.83 13.74
CA TYR A 264 5.07 -12.45 12.76
C TYR A 264 5.95 -13.63 12.35
N PRO A 265 5.36 -14.70 11.77
CA PRO A 265 6.17 -15.82 11.29
C PRO A 265 7.12 -15.36 10.18
N TRP A 266 8.23 -16.06 10.06
CA TRP A 266 9.10 -15.97 8.90
C TRP A 266 8.72 -17.07 7.92
N HIS A 267 8.40 -16.68 6.69
CA HIS A 267 8.13 -17.60 5.60
C HIS A 267 9.39 -17.74 4.75
N ALA A 268 10.05 -18.90 4.83
CA ALA A 268 11.30 -19.18 4.11
C ALA A 268 11.09 -19.93 2.78
N THR A 269 9.85 -20.28 2.44
CA THR A 269 9.52 -21.21 1.34
C THR A 269 8.40 -20.70 0.44
N ALA A 270 8.23 -21.42 -0.68
CA ALA A 270 7.10 -21.34 -1.59
C ALA A 270 5.74 -21.27 -0.87
N PRO A 271 4.67 -20.81 -1.56
CA PRO A 271 3.32 -20.74 -1.01
C PRO A 271 2.89 -21.96 -0.21
N SER A 272 2.05 -21.75 0.80
CA SER A 272 1.49 -22.85 1.60
C SER A 272 0.76 -23.89 0.73
N ASP A 273 0.07 -23.44 -0.32
CA ASP A 273 -0.57 -24.30 -1.33
C ASP A 273 -0.28 -23.78 -2.74
N SER A 274 0.82 -24.25 -3.32
CA SER A 274 1.30 -23.79 -4.64
C SER A 274 0.35 -24.13 -5.79
N VAL A 275 -0.38 -25.26 -5.72
CA VAL A 275 -1.32 -25.69 -6.77
C VAL A 275 -2.56 -24.80 -6.74
N ARG A 276 -3.14 -24.58 -5.55
CA ARG A 276 -4.26 -23.64 -5.37
C ARG A 276 -3.87 -22.23 -5.78
N GLN A 277 -2.66 -21.80 -5.40
CA GLN A 277 -2.14 -20.49 -5.78
C GLN A 277 -2.01 -20.34 -7.31
N GLU A 278 -1.48 -21.34 -8.01
CA GLU A 278 -1.36 -21.25 -9.46
C GLU A 278 -2.73 -21.18 -10.15
N ALA A 279 -3.69 -22.00 -9.70
CA ALA A 279 -5.06 -21.99 -10.24
C ALA A 279 -5.77 -20.64 -10.03
N ILE A 280 -5.64 -20.03 -8.85
CA ILE A 280 -6.29 -18.75 -8.57
C ILE A 280 -5.60 -17.58 -9.28
N VAL A 281 -4.26 -17.62 -9.41
CA VAL A 281 -3.52 -16.61 -10.20
C VAL A 281 -3.99 -16.61 -11.65
N ARG A 282 -4.21 -17.77 -12.27
CA ARG A 282 -4.76 -17.85 -13.64
C ARG A 282 -6.14 -17.17 -13.74
N THR A 283 -6.97 -17.36 -12.72
CA THR A 283 -8.32 -16.76 -12.66
C THR A 283 -8.25 -15.24 -12.47
N GLU A 284 -7.35 -14.73 -11.62
CA GLU A 284 -7.09 -13.30 -11.51
C GLU A 284 -6.60 -12.69 -12.83
N MET A 285 -5.68 -13.37 -13.53
CA MET A 285 -5.19 -12.86 -14.82
C MET A 285 -6.30 -12.78 -15.86
N ALA A 286 -7.18 -13.78 -15.93
CA ALA A 286 -8.37 -13.74 -16.78
C ALA A 286 -9.29 -12.56 -16.41
N MET A 287 -9.45 -12.27 -15.12
CA MET A 287 -10.24 -11.13 -14.65
C MET A 287 -9.62 -9.79 -15.07
N ARG A 288 -8.31 -9.61 -14.89
CA ARG A 288 -7.58 -8.39 -15.31
C ARG A 288 -7.67 -8.16 -16.82
N MET A 289 -7.58 -9.23 -17.61
CA MET A 289 -7.82 -9.15 -19.06
C MET A 289 -9.26 -8.75 -19.38
N LYS A 290 -10.24 -9.35 -18.70
CA LYS A 290 -11.66 -8.99 -18.84
C LYS A 290 -11.93 -7.52 -18.51
N PHE A 291 -11.20 -6.96 -17.55
CA PHE A 291 -11.30 -5.55 -17.14
C PHE A 291 -10.56 -4.58 -18.06
N GLY A 292 -9.80 -5.10 -19.04
CA GLY A 292 -9.11 -4.26 -20.00
C GLY A 292 -7.83 -3.63 -19.44
N TYR A 293 -7.16 -4.29 -18.48
CA TYR A 293 -5.87 -3.81 -17.97
C TYR A 293 -4.89 -3.61 -19.13
N PRO A 294 -4.14 -2.49 -19.15
CA PRO A 294 -3.35 -2.10 -20.31
C PRO A 294 -2.19 -3.06 -20.57
N PRO A 295 -1.62 -3.09 -21.79
CA PRO A 295 -0.40 -3.83 -22.11
C PRO A 295 0.75 -3.58 -21.12
N ALA A 296 0.84 -2.35 -20.60
CA ALA A 296 1.81 -1.94 -19.59
C ALA A 296 1.75 -2.78 -18.30
N PHE A 297 0.58 -3.32 -17.92
CA PHE A 297 0.49 -4.23 -16.78
C PHE A 297 1.27 -5.53 -17.03
N TRP A 298 1.21 -6.05 -18.25
CA TRP A 298 1.78 -7.35 -18.64
C TRP A 298 3.25 -7.26 -19.02
N ASN A 299 3.67 -6.11 -19.53
CA ASN A 299 5.03 -5.90 -20.01
C ASN A 299 5.50 -4.48 -19.66
N PRO A 300 6.47 -4.32 -18.74
CA PRO A 300 7.01 -3.02 -18.37
C PRO A 300 7.77 -2.32 -19.50
N ARG A 301 8.04 -3.03 -20.62
CA ARG A 301 8.67 -2.46 -21.82
C ARG A 301 7.67 -1.90 -22.82
N CYS A 302 6.37 -2.08 -22.60
CA CYS A 302 5.37 -1.41 -23.43
C CYS A 302 5.58 0.10 -23.29
N GLN A 303 5.70 0.79 -24.43
CA GLN A 303 5.79 2.24 -24.43
C GLN A 303 4.52 2.80 -23.81
N VAL A 304 4.70 3.48 -22.68
CA VAL A 304 3.71 4.38 -22.12
C VAL A 304 4.17 5.79 -22.49
N GLU A 305 3.28 6.61 -23.01
CA GLU A 305 3.60 8.02 -23.15
C GLU A 305 3.86 8.58 -21.75
N PRO A 306 4.95 9.35 -21.53
CA PRO A 306 5.09 10.10 -20.30
C PRO A 306 3.84 10.94 -20.12
N LEU A 307 3.13 10.74 -19.01
CA LEU A 307 1.96 11.56 -18.70
C LEU A 307 2.43 13.01 -18.63
N ARG A 308 1.56 13.92 -19.07
CA ARG A 308 1.89 15.35 -19.19
C ARG A 308 2.26 15.89 -17.82
N VAL A 309 3.54 16.05 -17.55
CA VAL A 309 4.00 16.75 -16.36
C VAL A 309 3.69 18.24 -16.57
N ASN A 310 2.91 18.84 -15.69
CA ASN A 310 2.78 20.30 -15.67
C ASN A 310 4.17 20.88 -15.37
N ALA A 311 4.67 21.72 -16.28
CA ALA A 311 5.99 22.33 -16.18
C ALA A 311 6.06 23.35 -15.04
#